data_AF-A0A7X9R3J2-F1
#
_entry.id   AF-A0A7X9R3J2-F1
#
_cell.length_a   1.000
_cell.length_b   1.000
_cell.length_c   1.000
_cell.angle_alpha   90.00
_cell.angle_beta   90.00
_cell.angle_gamma   90.00
#
_symmetry.space_group_name_H-M   'P 1'
#
loop_
_entity.id
_entity.type
_entity.pdbx_description
1 polymer ?
#
loop_
_entity_poly.entity_id
_entity_poly.type
_entity_poly.pdbx_seq_one_letter_code
_entity_poly.pdbx_strand_id
1 'polypeptide(L)'
;MPRSPTGYHLVLEHLSVHARWIAAHLGVPSGDLRVALWGRPIDSAAARFLVHHRRVRPDRGGSRYCARCLAESEPWWRADWANPLLPLCVRHQSYLQSKCEGCGQVPWTGTAWMSALAPPWQCPQRHPRDPTQRPGSVRPFCRRDLRDVAVLAAPEKLCHAQQNLIEFAALADLQPSRRLRYDNADMLISEVLDELCRRFVETVEASLEAKGCPRILSRSDARVAGCFST
;
A
#
# COMPACT_ATOMS: atom_id res chain seq x y z
N MET A 1 2.14 18.31 -21.22
CA MET A 1 0.70 18.02 -21.38
C MET A 1 0.17 17.46 -20.07
N PRO A 2 -0.81 18.12 -19.41
CA PRO A 2 -1.41 17.56 -18.21
C PRO A 2 -2.25 16.34 -18.61
N ARG A 3 -1.96 15.17 -18.03
CA ARG A 3 -2.63 13.91 -18.36
C ARG A 3 -3.97 13.83 -17.61
N SER A 4 -4.98 13.29 -18.29
CA SER A 4 -6.35 13.14 -17.77
C SER A 4 -6.38 12.40 -16.42
N PRO A 5 -7.25 12.82 -15.49
CA PRO A 5 -7.43 12.17 -14.20
C PRO A 5 -7.83 10.70 -14.38
N THR A 6 -7.33 9.82 -13.52
CA THR A 6 -7.75 8.41 -13.50
C THR A 6 -9.23 8.31 -13.15
N GLY A 7 -9.91 7.23 -13.56
CA GLY A 7 -11.34 7.03 -13.25
C GLY A 7 -11.65 7.09 -11.75
N TYR A 8 -10.70 6.73 -10.88
CA TYR A 8 -10.82 6.86 -9.43
C TYR A 8 -10.84 8.34 -8.96
N HIS A 9 -10.01 9.21 -9.54
CA HIS A 9 -10.03 10.65 -9.23
C HIS A 9 -11.36 11.28 -9.65
N LEU A 10 -11.92 10.90 -10.80
CA LEU A 10 -13.22 11.37 -11.25
C LEU A 10 -14.35 10.94 -10.30
N VAL A 11 -14.31 9.70 -9.80
CA VAL A 11 -15.28 9.21 -8.81
C VAL A 11 -15.15 9.96 -7.48
N LEU A 12 -13.93 10.15 -6.97
CA LEU A 12 -13.72 10.90 -5.72
C LEU A 12 -14.09 12.38 -5.85
N GLU A 13 -13.78 13.01 -7.00
CA GLU A 13 -14.18 14.38 -7.31
C GLU A 13 -15.71 14.48 -7.37
N HIS A 14 -16.38 13.55 -8.04
CA HIS A 14 -17.83 13.50 -8.08
C HIS A 14 -18.45 13.27 -6.68
N LEU A 15 -17.91 12.34 -5.89
CA LEU A 15 -18.35 12.10 -4.51
C LEU A 15 -18.12 13.33 -3.61
N SER A 16 -17.06 14.11 -3.86
CA SER A 16 -16.78 15.32 -3.08
C SER A 16 -17.87 16.39 -3.23
N VAL A 17 -18.49 16.49 -4.42
CA VAL A 17 -19.66 17.35 -4.68
C VAL A 17 -20.86 16.93 -3.83
N HIS A 18 -21.00 15.63 -3.59
CA HIS A 18 -22.12 15.05 -2.84
C HIS A 18 -21.82 14.78 -1.36
N ALA A 19 -20.59 15.02 -0.89
CA ALA A 19 -20.15 14.68 0.46
C ALA A 19 -21.06 15.26 1.55
N ARG A 20 -21.59 16.47 1.35
CA ARG A 20 -22.51 17.13 2.30
C ARG A 20 -23.86 16.43 2.41
N TRP A 21 -24.38 15.91 1.29
CA TRP A 21 -25.64 15.18 1.26
C TRP A 21 -25.47 13.79 1.87
N ILE A 22 -24.37 13.11 1.54
CA ILE A 22 -24.00 11.83 2.15
C ILE A 22 -23.84 11.99 3.68
N ALA A 23 -23.21 13.08 4.13
CA ALA A 23 -23.03 13.40 5.54
C ALA A 23 -24.35 13.56 6.29
N ALA A 24 -25.24 14.38 5.72
CA ALA A 24 -26.56 14.61 6.28
C ALA A 24 -27.39 13.31 6.34
N HIS A 25 -27.30 12.46 5.32
CA HIS A 25 -28.03 11.20 5.26
C HIS A 25 -27.51 10.17 6.29
N LEU A 26 -26.19 10.14 6.51
CA LEU A 26 -25.54 9.25 7.47
C LEU A 26 -25.53 9.81 8.90
N GLY A 27 -25.97 11.06 9.11
CA GLY A 27 -25.95 11.71 10.42
C GLY A 27 -24.54 12.04 10.94
N VAL A 28 -23.55 12.16 10.05
CA VAL A 28 -22.16 12.48 10.40
C VAL A 28 -21.79 13.90 9.98
N PRO A 29 -20.86 14.58 10.68
CA PRO A 29 -20.29 15.84 10.21
C PRO A 29 -19.68 15.69 8.81
N SER A 30 -19.91 16.68 7.94
CA SER A 30 -19.38 16.67 6.56
C SER A 30 -17.85 16.71 6.48
N GLY A 31 -17.19 17.23 7.52
CA GLY A 31 -15.74 17.15 7.68
C GLY A 31 -15.22 15.71 7.82
N ASP A 32 -15.98 14.85 8.50
CA ASP A 32 -15.58 13.46 8.77
C ASP A 32 -15.65 12.59 7.51
N LEU A 33 -16.60 12.90 6.62
CA LEU A 33 -16.67 12.25 5.31
C LEU A 33 -15.51 12.63 4.39
N ARG A 34 -14.98 13.86 4.44
CA ARG A 34 -13.78 14.19 3.67
C ARG A 34 -12.58 13.35 4.11
N VAL A 35 -12.43 13.15 5.42
CA VAL A 35 -11.39 12.29 6.00
C VAL A 35 -11.61 10.82 5.62
N ALA A 36 -12.87 10.37 5.59
CA ALA A 36 -13.20 8.99 5.22
C ALA A 36 -13.10 8.72 3.70
N LEU A 37 -13.43 9.70 2.84
CA LEU A 37 -13.52 9.55 1.39
C LEU A 37 -12.17 9.69 0.69
N TRP A 38 -11.23 10.47 1.24
CA TRP A 38 -9.94 10.74 0.58
C TRP A 38 -8.80 9.84 1.06
N GLY A 39 -9.11 8.85 1.91
CA GLY A 39 -8.10 8.00 2.53
C GLY A 39 -7.15 8.85 3.38
N ARG A 40 -6.00 8.30 3.73
CA ARG A 40 -4.98 9.08 4.45
C ARG A 40 -4.20 9.92 3.46
N PRO A 41 -3.69 11.10 3.83
CA PRO A 41 -2.85 11.92 2.95
C PRO A 41 -1.69 11.15 2.29
N ILE A 42 -1.13 10.17 3.00
CA ILE A 42 -0.08 9.29 2.49
C ILE A 42 -0.54 8.33 1.37
N ASP A 43 -1.84 8.00 1.29
CA ASP A 43 -2.42 7.21 0.20
C ASP A 43 -2.48 8.05 -1.09
N SER A 44 -2.88 9.33 -0.98
CA SER A 44 -2.82 10.30 -2.09
C SER A 44 -1.38 10.53 -2.55
N ALA A 45 -0.44 10.63 -1.61
CA ALA A 45 0.98 10.72 -1.92
C ALA A 45 1.49 9.47 -2.65
N ALA A 46 1.09 8.27 -2.23
CA ALA A 46 1.43 7.02 -2.89
C ALA A 46 0.86 6.94 -4.30
N ALA A 47 -0.40 7.32 -4.50
CA ALA A 47 -1.02 7.36 -5.82
C ALA A 47 -0.26 8.29 -6.78
N ARG A 48 0.08 9.51 -6.32
CA ARG A 48 0.86 10.48 -7.10
C ARG A 48 2.27 9.98 -7.42
N PHE A 49 2.96 9.44 -6.42
CA PHE A 49 4.28 8.84 -6.58
C PHE A 49 4.26 7.75 -7.66
N LEU A 50 3.30 6.83 -7.62
CA LEU A 50 3.18 5.76 -8.63
C LEU A 50 2.88 6.30 -10.05
N VAL A 51 2.17 7.43 -10.16
CA VAL A 51 1.90 8.09 -11.44
C VAL A 51 3.15 8.74 -12.03
N HIS A 52 3.99 9.37 -11.19
CA HIS A 52 5.25 9.99 -11.61
C HIS A 52 6.33 8.94 -11.90
N HIS A 53 6.42 7.92 -11.05
CA HIS A 53 7.43 6.88 -11.10
C HIS A 53 6.88 5.60 -11.72
N ARG A 54 6.31 5.68 -12.93
CA ARG A 54 5.59 4.57 -13.61
C ARG A 54 6.38 3.26 -13.80
N ARG A 55 7.71 3.31 -13.66
CA ARG A 55 8.60 2.14 -13.70
C ARG A 55 8.60 1.36 -12.38
N VAL A 56 8.11 1.97 -11.31
CA VAL A 56 7.90 1.35 -10.00
C VAL A 56 6.50 0.76 -9.99
N ARG A 57 6.42 -0.58 -9.93
CA ARG A 57 5.16 -1.30 -9.81
C ARG A 57 5.11 -1.98 -8.44
N PRO A 58 4.07 -1.73 -7.62
CA PRO A 58 3.89 -2.51 -6.39
C PRO A 58 3.75 -3.99 -6.75
N ASP A 59 4.32 -4.87 -5.91
CA ASP A 59 4.28 -6.33 -6.11
C ASP A 59 2.84 -6.86 -5.92
N ARG A 60 2.03 -6.69 -6.97
CA ARG A 60 0.59 -7.01 -7.06
C ARG A 60 -0.27 -6.29 -5.99
N GLY A 61 -1.58 -6.28 -6.19
CA GLY A 61 -2.52 -5.66 -5.23
C GLY A 61 -2.52 -6.39 -3.87
N GLY A 62 -3.45 -6.03 -2.99
CA GLY A 62 -3.61 -6.66 -1.69
C GLY A 62 -2.92 -5.90 -0.55
N SER A 63 -2.77 -6.55 0.58
CA SER A 63 -2.32 -5.91 1.82
C SER A 63 -1.25 -6.75 2.49
N ARG A 64 -0.16 -6.10 2.90
CA ARG A 64 0.91 -6.71 3.71
C ARG A 64 0.42 -6.91 5.15
N TYR A 65 1.26 -7.46 6.02
CA TYR A 65 0.89 -7.61 7.43
C TYR A 65 2.06 -7.60 8.40
N CYS A 66 1.78 -7.28 9.65
CA CYS A 66 2.72 -7.46 10.75
C CYS A 66 2.25 -8.63 11.62
N ALA A 67 3.02 -9.72 11.65
CA ALA A 67 2.72 -10.90 12.47
C ALA A 67 2.54 -10.55 13.95
N ARG A 68 3.35 -9.61 14.47
CA ARG A 68 3.25 -9.14 15.86
C ARG A 68 1.95 -8.38 16.14
N CYS A 69 1.48 -7.52 15.23
CA CYS A 69 0.17 -6.86 15.37
C CYS A 69 -0.98 -7.87 15.37
N LEU A 70 -0.88 -8.90 14.52
CA LEU A 70 -1.88 -9.96 14.46
C LEU A 70 -1.84 -10.89 15.68
N ALA A 71 -0.77 -10.85 16.48
CA ALA A 71 -0.61 -11.63 17.70
C ALA A 71 -1.00 -10.86 18.99
N GLU A 72 -1.37 -9.58 18.87
CA GLU A 72 -1.87 -8.80 20.00
C GLU A 72 -3.24 -9.31 20.49
N SER A 73 -3.67 -8.84 21.67
CA SER A 73 -4.95 -9.20 22.29
C SER A 73 -6.16 -8.83 21.43
N GLU A 74 -6.06 -7.73 20.69
CA GLU A 74 -7.07 -7.25 19.74
C GLU A 74 -6.46 -7.20 18.34
N PRO A 75 -6.35 -8.35 17.67
CA PRO A 75 -5.70 -8.42 16.37
C PRO A 75 -6.61 -7.79 15.32
N TRP A 76 -6.06 -6.83 14.57
CA TRP A 76 -6.79 -6.14 13.52
C TRP A 76 -5.92 -5.94 12.28
N TRP A 77 -6.57 -5.96 11.12
CA TRP A 77 -5.90 -5.72 9.85
C TRP A 77 -5.85 -4.23 9.55
N ARG A 78 -4.65 -3.67 9.39
CA ARG A 78 -4.51 -2.23 9.16
C ARG A 78 -4.67 -1.89 7.69
N ALA A 79 -5.53 -0.93 7.37
CA ALA A 79 -5.70 -0.43 5.99
C ALA A 79 -4.37 0.07 5.38
N ASP A 80 -3.51 0.70 6.19
CA ASP A 80 -2.19 1.21 5.78
C ASP A 80 -1.27 0.15 5.19
N TRP A 81 -1.48 -1.12 5.53
CA TRP A 81 -0.61 -2.19 5.05
C TRP A 81 -0.78 -2.45 3.55
N ALA A 82 -1.83 -1.91 2.92
CA ALA A 82 -1.97 -1.88 1.46
C ALA A 82 -1.18 -0.74 0.80
N ASN A 83 -0.72 0.26 1.55
CA ASN A 83 0.01 1.40 0.98
C ASN A 83 1.46 1.00 0.64
N PRO A 84 1.88 1.12 -0.64
CA PRO A 84 3.21 0.72 -1.09
C PRO A 84 4.36 1.51 -0.43
N LEU A 85 4.11 2.76 0.00
CA LEU A 85 5.07 3.62 0.69
C LEU A 85 5.16 3.36 2.20
N LEU A 86 4.32 2.47 2.75
CA LEU A 86 4.33 2.10 4.16
C LEU A 86 4.77 0.64 4.36
N PRO A 87 6.03 0.27 4.04
CA PRO A 87 6.49 -1.11 4.14
C PRO A 87 6.86 -1.59 5.55
N LEU A 88 6.86 -0.70 6.54
CA LEU A 88 7.29 -1.00 7.91
C LEU A 88 6.11 -0.96 8.88
N CYS A 89 6.14 -1.85 9.85
CA CYS A 89 5.37 -1.67 11.07
C CYS A 89 6.17 -0.81 12.04
N VAL A 90 5.84 0.49 12.13
CA VAL A 90 6.53 1.41 13.04
C VAL A 90 6.38 1.01 14.52
N ARG A 91 5.23 0.42 14.90
CA ARG A 91 4.96 -0.04 16.26
C ARG A 91 5.86 -1.19 16.71
N HIS A 92 6.13 -2.13 15.80
CA HIS A 92 6.91 -3.33 16.09
C HIS A 92 8.32 -3.31 15.50
N GLN A 93 8.69 -2.19 14.87
CA GLN A 93 9.97 -1.97 14.20
C GLN A 93 10.39 -3.15 13.31
N SER A 94 9.45 -3.59 12.46
CA SER A 94 9.65 -4.72 11.56
C SER A 94 9.26 -4.36 10.13
N TYR A 95 9.83 -5.06 9.15
CA TYR A 95 9.27 -5.06 7.81
C TYR A 95 7.92 -5.77 7.83
N LEU A 96 6.98 -5.28 7.03
CA LEU A 96 5.70 -5.96 6.81
C LEU A 96 5.89 -7.13 5.86
N GLN A 97 5.30 -8.26 6.23
CA GLN A 97 5.28 -9.45 5.38
C GLN A 97 4.35 -9.24 4.21
N SER A 98 4.84 -9.49 3.00
CA SER A 98 4.08 -9.32 1.76
C SER A 98 3.30 -10.56 1.37
N LYS A 99 3.82 -11.76 1.67
CA LYS A 99 3.25 -13.05 1.22
C LYS A 99 2.95 -13.95 2.42
N CYS A 100 1.96 -14.82 2.23
CA CYS A 100 1.69 -15.93 3.15
C CYS A 100 2.67 -17.07 2.86
N GLU A 101 3.38 -17.59 3.86
CA GLU A 101 4.31 -18.72 3.70
C GLU A 101 3.60 -20.03 3.33
N GLY A 102 2.30 -20.16 3.63
CA GLY A 102 1.52 -21.35 3.29
C GLY A 102 1.11 -21.45 1.81
N CYS A 103 0.70 -20.34 1.19
CA CYS A 103 0.22 -20.34 -0.21
C CYS A 103 1.03 -19.47 -1.18
N GLY A 104 2.03 -18.72 -0.68
CA GLY A 104 2.87 -17.82 -1.47
C GLY A 104 2.17 -16.56 -1.99
N GLN A 105 0.90 -16.36 -1.68
CA GLN A 105 0.10 -15.23 -2.18
C GLN A 105 0.10 -14.06 -1.20
N VAL A 106 -0.11 -12.85 -1.74
CA VAL A 106 -0.32 -11.63 -0.95
C VAL A 106 -1.74 -11.66 -0.35
N PRO A 107 -1.91 -11.50 0.97
CA PRO A 107 -3.23 -11.43 1.58
C PRO A 107 -4.13 -10.36 0.97
N TRP A 108 -5.45 -10.61 0.97
CA TRP A 108 -6.47 -9.72 0.41
C TRP A 108 -6.28 -9.33 -1.08
N THR A 109 -5.46 -10.08 -1.84
CA THR A 109 -5.48 -10.01 -3.30
C THR A 109 -6.74 -10.61 -3.90
N GLY A 110 -7.15 -10.08 -5.06
CA GLY A 110 -8.27 -10.60 -5.83
C GLY A 110 -9.61 -10.46 -5.12
N THR A 111 -10.54 -11.36 -5.41
CA THR A 111 -11.93 -11.31 -4.92
C THR A 111 -12.29 -12.45 -3.96
N ALA A 112 -11.42 -13.47 -3.81
CA ALA A 112 -11.72 -14.67 -3.03
C ALA A 112 -12.01 -14.36 -1.56
N TRP A 113 -11.35 -13.34 -1.01
CA TRP A 113 -11.49 -12.92 0.37
C TRP A 113 -12.88 -12.41 0.72
N MET A 114 -13.67 -11.93 -0.24
CA MET A 114 -15.06 -11.48 0.02
C MET A 114 -15.95 -12.62 0.53
N SER A 115 -15.56 -13.87 0.26
CA SER A 115 -16.22 -15.08 0.75
C SER A 115 -15.50 -15.72 1.95
N ALA A 116 -14.43 -15.10 2.46
CA ALA A 116 -13.65 -15.64 3.56
C ALA A 116 -14.22 -15.17 4.91
N LEU A 117 -14.88 -16.08 5.63
CA LEU A 117 -15.16 -15.91 7.05
C LEU A 117 -13.99 -16.50 7.84
N ALA A 118 -13.00 -15.67 8.15
CA ALA A 118 -11.82 -16.07 8.89
C ALA A 118 -11.36 -14.95 9.85
N PRO A 119 -10.77 -15.29 11.00
CA PRO A 119 -10.11 -14.31 11.85
C PRO A 119 -9.00 -13.55 11.11
N PRO A 120 -8.66 -12.32 11.53
CA PRO A 120 -7.70 -11.46 10.81
C PRO A 120 -6.28 -12.04 10.76
N TRP A 121 -5.93 -12.97 11.65
CA TRP A 121 -4.64 -13.65 11.66
C TRP A 121 -4.56 -14.88 10.76
N GLN A 122 -5.63 -15.25 10.05
CA GLN A 122 -5.61 -16.37 9.10
C GLN A 122 -5.55 -15.87 7.65
N CYS A 123 -4.80 -16.59 6.81
CA CYS A 123 -4.70 -16.27 5.40
C CYS A 123 -6.07 -16.33 4.70
N PRO A 124 -6.58 -15.23 4.11
CA PRO A 124 -7.89 -15.18 3.46
C PRO A 124 -7.87 -15.72 2.02
N GLN A 125 -6.71 -16.16 1.52
CA GLN A 125 -6.54 -16.61 0.14
C GLN A 125 -6.97 -18.07 -0.03
N ARG A 126 -7.38 -18.43 -1.25
CA ARG A 126 -7.54 -19.83 -1.67
C ARG A 126 -6.23 -20.35 -2.23
N HIS A 127 -5.94 -21.64 -2.08
CA HIS A 127 -4.73 -22.22 -2.64
C HIS A 127 -4.56 -21.89 -4.14
N PRO A 128 -3.32 -21.72 -4.63
CA PRO A 128 -3.07 -21.56 -6.06
C PRO A 128 -3.68 -22.71 -6.86
N ARG A 129 -4.03 -22.46 -8.11
CA ARG A 129 -4.59 -23.50 -8.97
C ARG A 129 -3.48 -24.50 -9.30
N ASP A 130 -3.71 -25.76 -8.98
CA ASP A 130 -2.89 -26.85 -9.50
C ASP A 130 -3.23 -27.03 -11.00
N PRO A 131 -2.24 -27.03 -11.92
CA PRO A 131 -2.47 -27.29 -13.33
C PRO A 131 -3.22 -28.59 -13.63
N THR A 132 -3.15 -29.57 -12.73
CA THR A 132 -3.76 -30.90 -12.87
C THR A 132 -5.23 -30.95 -12.43
N GLN A 133 -5.75 -29.91 -11.76
CA GLN A 133 -7.12 -29.90 -11.25
C GLN A 133 -8.16 -29.58 -12.33
N ARG A 134 -9.31 -30.28 -12.24
CA ARG A 134 -10.44 -30.08 -13.16
C ARG A 134 -10.94 -28.62 -13.15
N PRO A 135 -11.23 -28.05 -14.33
CA PRO A 135 -11.89 -26.75 -14.43
C PRO A 135 -13.22 -26.71 -13.66
N GLY A 136 -13.50 -25.60 -12.96
CA GLY A 136 -14.79 -25.38 -12.27
C GLY A 136 -14.83 -25.72 -10.78
N SER A 137 -13.81 -26.39 -10.22
CA SER A 137 -13.76 -26.66 -8.77
C SER A 137 -13.41 -25.41 -7.96
N VAL A 138 -14.14 -25.19 -6.85
CA VAL A 138 -13.82 -24.13 -5.89
C VAL A 138 -12.69 -24.61 -4.99
N ARG A 139 -11.53 -23.95 -5.08
CA ARG A 139 -10.32 -24.29 -4.32
C ARG A 139 -10.51 -24.02 -2.82
N PRO A 140 -9.99 -24.85 -1.91
CA PRO A 140 -10.09 -24.58 -0.48
C PRO A 140 -9.32 -23.31 -0.10
N PHE A 141 -9.74 -22.68 1.00
CA PHE A 141 -9.00 -21.59 1.64
C PHE A 141 -7.71 -22.11 2.27
N CYS A 142 -6.65 -21.29 2.22
CA CYS A 142 -5.35 -21.59 2.80
C CYS A 142 -5.39 -21.61 4.33
N ARG A 143 -5.96 -20.58 4.96
CA ARG A 143 -6.12 -20.45 6.43
C ARG A 143 -4.85 -20.61 7.28
N ARG A 144 -3.65 -20.58 6.68
CA ARG A 144 -2.38 -20.55 7.42
C ARG A 144 -2.41 -19.41 8.43
N ASP A 145 -1.94 -19.70 9.64
CA ASP A 145 -1.77 -18.69 10.68
C ASP A 145 -0.64 -17.73 10.27
N LEU A 146 -0.96 -16.45 10.13
CA LEU A 146 -0.06 -15.39 9.71
C LEU A 146 0.79 -14.85 10.87
N ARG A 147 0.58 -15.33 12.10
CA ARG A 147 1.42 -15.02 13.26
C ARG A 147 2.66 -15.90 13.32
N ASP A 148 2.56 -17.09 12.75
CA ASP A 148 3.61 -18.10 12.70
C ASP A 148 4.52 -17.87 11.49
N VAL A 149 5.25 -16.76 11.52
CA VAL A 149 6.22 -16.35 10.49
C VAL A 149 7.41 -15.64 11.13
N ALA A 150 8.60 -15.83 10.58
CA ALA A 150 9.79 -15.12 11.02
C ALA A 150 9.61 -13.60 10.84
N VAL A 151 9.91 -12.81 11.87
CA VAL A 151 9.80 -11.34 11.83
C VAL A 151 11.15 -10.74 11.46
N LEU A 152 11.20 -10.03 10.34
CA LEU A 152 12.40 -9.29 9.94
C LEU A 152 12.44 -7.92 10.62
N ALA A 153 13.41 -7.73 11.51
CA ALA A 153 13.61 -6.44 12.18
C ALA A 153 14.03 -5.34 11.19
N ALA A 154 13.39 -4.18 11.32
CA ALA A 154 13.69 -2.98 10.55
C ALA A 154 14.59 -2.03 11.37
N PRO A 155 15.55 -1.34 10.73
CA PRO A 155 16.31 -0.29 11.38
C PRO A 155 15.39 0.83 11.90
N GLU A 156 15.61 1.25 13.15
CA GLU A 156 14.80 2.31 13.79
C GLU A 156 14.74 3.59 12.96
N LYS A 157 15.87 3.99 12.34
CA LYS A 157 15.94 5.17 11.46
C LYS A 157 14.97 5.10 10.28
N LEU A 158 14.71 3.91 9.73
CA LEU A 158 13.72 3.74 8.66
C LEU A 158 12.30 3.84 9.18
N CYS A 159 12.02 3.35 10.40
CA CYS A 159 10.73 3.55 11.04
C CYS A 159 10.45 5.04 11.29
N HIS A 160 11.43 5.79 11.79
CA HIS A 160 11.33 7.25 11.93
C HIS A 160 11.13 7.95 10.58
N ALA A 161 11.87 7.55 9.54
CA ALA A 161 11.69 8.10 8.20
C ALA A 161 10.28 7.86 7.64
N GLN A 162 9.71 6.67 7.83
CA GLN A 162 8.32 6.38 7.43
C GLN A 162 7.32 7.22 8.21
N GLN A 163 7.52 7.40 9.52
CA GLN A 163 6.67 8.25 10.35
C GLN A 163 6.71 9.71 9.87
N ASN A 164 7.90 10.23 9.58
CA ASN A 164 8.08 11.56 9.01
C ASN A 164 7.39 11.71 7.65
N LEU A 165 7.42 10.68 6.78
CA LEU A 165 6.69 10.71 5.51
C LEU A 165 5.17 10.82 5.71
N ILE A 166 4.61 10.10 6.68
CA ILE A 166 3.18 10.18 7.01
C ILE A 166 2.82 11.60 7.45
N GLU A 167 3.60 12.18 8.35
CA GLU A 167 3.39 13.54 8.87
C GLU A 167 3.59 14.60 7.78
N PHE A 168 4.62 14.45 6.95
CA PHE A 168 4.88 15.37 5.84
C PHE A 168 3.79 15.30 4.77
N ALA A 169 3.23 14.11 4.51
CA ALA A 169 2.07 13.97 3.63
C ALA A 169 0.83 14.69 4.18
N ALA A 170 0.59 14.61 5.50
CA ALA A 170 -0.49 15.37 6.12
C ALA A 170 -0.28 16.88 6.01
N LEU A 171 0.95 17.37 6.19
CA LEU A 171 1.28 18.77 5.99
C LEU A 171 1.08 19.22 4.54
N ALA A 172 1.49 18.39 3.58
CA ALA A 172 1.31 18.67 2.15
C ALA A 172 -0.17 18.76 1.75
N ASP A 173 -1.04 17.94 2.36
CA ASP A 173 -2.49 17.99 2.15
C ASP A 173 -3.13 19.24 2.77
N LEU A 174 -2.69 19.63 3.96
CA LEU A 174 -3.17 20.85 4.63
C LEU A 174 -2.69 22.14 3.95
N GLN A 175 -1.52 22.12 3.29
CA GLN A 175 -0.85 23.30 2.75
C GLN A 175 -0.34 23.06 1.32
N PRO A 176 -1.20 22.74 0.34
CA PRO A 176 -0.78 22.26 -0.99
C PRO A 176 0.01 23.28 -1.81
N SER A 177 -0.18 24.58 -1.55
CA SER A 177 0.53 25.67 -2.22
C SER A 177 1.83 26.08 -1.52
N ARG A 178 2.14 25.50 -0.36
CA ARG A 178 3.36 25.83 0.38
C ARG A 178 4.59 25.49 -0.45
N ARG A 179 5.52 26.42 -0.50
CA ARG A 179 6.85 26.21 -1.07
C ARG A 179 7.85 25.96 0.05
N LEU A 180 8.77 25.05 -0.19
CA LEU A 180 9.86 24.71 0.71
C LEU A 180 11.16 24.78 -0.06
N ARG A 181 12.21 25.27 0.62
CA ARG A 181 13.56 25.19 0.09
C ARG A 181 14.07 23.77 0.32
N TYR A 182 14.39 23.07 -0.76
CA TYR A 182 14.90 21.71 -0.75
C TYR A 182 16.16 21.64 -1.61
N ASP A 183 17.26 21.19 -1.00
CA ASP A 183 18.61 21.35 -1.53
C ASP A 183 18.88 22.82 -1.92
N ASN A 184 18.97 23.13 -3.22
CA ASN A 184 19.24 24.48 -3.73
C ASN A 184 18.04 25.15 -4.43
N ALA A 185 16.86 24.52 -4.44
CA ALA A 185 15.70 24.98 -5.17
C ALA A 185 14.48 25.21 -4.25
N ASP A 186 13.63 26.17 -4.63
CA ASP A 186 12.33 26.37 -4.00
C ASP A 186 11.29 25.55 -4.75
N MET A 187 10.75 24.53 -4.08
CA MET A 187 9.84 23.54 -4.67
C MET A 187 8.49 23.59 -3.96
N LEU A 188 7.41 23.18 -4.62
CA LEU A 188 6.14 22.93 -3.95
C LEU A 188 6.31 21.78 -2.95
N ILE A 189 5.60 21.84 -1.81
CA ILE A 189 5.67 20.80 -0.77
C ILE A 189 5.33 19.41 -1.32
N SER A 190 4.45 19.33 -2.31
CA SER A 190 4.14 18.09 -3.00
C SER A 190 5.34 17.55 -3.78
N GLU A 191 6.08 18.38 -4.49
CA GLU A 191 7.30 17.98 -5.22
C GLU A 191 8.38 17.48 -4.25
N VAL A 192 8.56 18.17 -3.12
CA VAL A 192 9.46 17.71 -2.05
C VAL A 192 9.02 16.36 -1.50
N LEU A 193 7.72 16.16 -1.24
CA LEU A 193 7.19 14.88 -0.78
C LEU A 193 7.44 13.75 -1.80
N ASP A 194 7.32 14.02 -3.10
CA ASP A 194 7.59 13.01 -4.14
C ASP A 194 9.05 12.55 -4.12
N GLU A 195 9.98 13.49 -3.94
CA GLU A 195 11.41 13.23 -3.82
C GLU A 195 11.77 12.49 -2.53
N LEU A 196 11.14 12.83 -1.41
CA LEU A 196 11.30 12.10 -0.15
C LEU A 196 10.76 10.66 -0.26
N CYS A 197 9.61 10.45 -0.89
CA CYS A 197 9.08 9.11 -1.18
C CYS A 197 10.06 8.28 -2.01
N ARG A 198 10.66 8.89 -3.05
CA ARG A 198 11.66 8.24 -3.90
C ARG A 198 12.88 7.79 -3.09
N ARG A 199 13.49 8.70 -2.33
CA ARG A 199 14.68 8.40 -1.50
C ARG A 199 14.38 7.34 -0.44
N PHE A 200 13.19 7.39 0.16
CA PHE A 200 12.77 6.39 1.15
C PHE A 200 12.66 4.99 0.53
N VAL A 201 11.99 4.86 -0.61
CA VAL A 201 11.86 3.58 -1.33
C VAL A 201 13.25 3.01 -1.65
N GLU A 202 14.15 3.82 -2.21
CA GLU A 202 15.52 3.40 -2.54
C GLU A 202 16.30 2.93 -1.30
N THR A 203 16.15 3.63 -0.17
CA THR A 203 16.82 3.28 1.08
C THR A 203 16.28 1.97 1.66
N VAL A 204 14.95 1.78 1.60
CA VAL A 204 14.31 0.56 2.07
C VAL A 204 14.72 -0.64 1.21
N GLU A 205 14.73 -0.50 -0.11
CA GLU A 205 15.17 -1.56 -1.05
C GLU A 205 16.63 -1.96 -0.79
N ALA A 206 17.55 -0.98 -0.68
CA ALA A 206 18.94 -1.24 -0.35
C ALA A 206 19.10 -1.96 1.00
N SER A 207 18.30 -1.58 2.00
CA SER A 207 18.33 -2.22 3.31
C SER A 207 17.81 -3.66 3.30
N LEU A 208 16.87 -4.00 2.41
CA LEU A 208 16.38 -5.37 2.24
C LEU A 208 17.36 -6.23 1.46
N GLU A 209 17.99 -5.68 0.42
CA GLU A 209 19.04 -6.35 -0.35
C GLU A 209 20.22 -6.73 0.53
N ALA A 210 20.67 -5.82 1.41
CA ALA A 210 21.71 -6.10 2.39
C ALA A 210 21.34 -7.24 3.36
N LYS A 211 20.05 -7.53 3.55
CA LYS A 211 19.52 -8.62 4.38
C LYS A 211 19.17 -9.89 3.56
N GLY A 212 19.44 -9.91 2.26
CA GLY A 212 19.11 -11.02 1.37
C GLY A 212 17.61 -11.24 1.15
N CYS A 213 16.79 -10.22 1.40
CA CYS A 213 15.33 -10.30 1.32
C CYS A 213 14.79 -9.76 -0.01
N PRO A 214 13.64 -10.28 -0.49
CA PRO A 214 13.03 -9.82 -1.74
C PRO A 214 12.57 -8.36 -1.63
N ARG A 215 12.67 -7.62 -2.76
CA ARG A 215 12.24 -6.22 -2.86
C ARG A 215 10.73 -6.08 -2.60
N ILE A 216 10.34 -4.95 -2.00
CA ILE A 216 8.93 -4.60 -1.76
C ILE A 216 8.25 -4.06 -3.01
N LEU A 217 8.99 -3.31 -3.84
CA LEU A 217 8.53 -2.79 -5.11
C LEU A 217 9.37 -3.40 -6.22
N SER A 218 8.70 -3.71 -7.33
CA SER A 218 9.37 -4.24 -8.52
C SER A 218 9.65 -3.09 -9.49
N ARG A 219 10.90 -2.99 -9.96
CA ARG A 219 11.21 -2.16 -11.13
C ARG A 219 10.85 -2.99 -12.35
N SER A 220 9.93 -2.49 -13.18
CA SER A 220 9.68 -3.11 -14.47
C SER A 220 10.89 -2.84 -15.36
N ASP A 221 11.75 -3.84 -15.59
CA ASP A 221 12.73 -3.77 -16.65
C ASP A 221 11.99 -3.70 -17.98
N ALA A 222 12.18 -2.58 -18.68
CA ALA A 222 11.68 -2.43 -20.04
C ALA A 222 12.48 -3.37 -20.96
N ARG A 223 12.10 -4.64 -21.01
CA ARG A 223 12.32 -5.52 -22.16
C ARG A 223 10.96 -6.02 -22.64
N VAL A 224 10.30 -5.18 -23.43
CA VAL A 224 9.37 -5.66 -24.46
C VAL A 224 10.09 -5.49 -25.79
N ALA A 225 10.96 -6.46 -26.11
CA ALA A 225 11.11 -6.92 -27.48
C ALA A 225 10.21 -8.16 -27.54
N GLY A 226 9.06 -8.15 -28.21
CA GLY A 226 8.96 -7.95 -29.65
C GLY A 226 9.07 -9.33 -30.29
N CYS A 227 7.96 -10.09 -30.32
CA CYS A 227 7.72 -11.22 -31.23
C CYS A 227 6.26 -11.68 -31.05
N PHE A 228 5.33 -10.98 -31.73
CA PHE A 228 4.15 -11.64 -32.28
C PHE A 228 4.49 -11.89 -33.74
N SER A 229 4.75 -13.16 -34.08
CA SER A 229 4.72 -13.61 -35.47
C SER A 229 3.33 -14.19 -35.71
N THR A 230 2.74 -13.70 -36.79
CA THR A 230 1.53 -14.15 -37.49
C THR A 230 1.45 -15.66 -37.67
#